data_AF-A0A4R5KLT2-F1
#
_entry.id   AF-A0A4R5KLT2-F1
#
_cell.length_a   1.000
_cell.length_b   1.000
_cell.length_c   1.000
_cell.angle_alpha   90.00
_cell.angle_beta   90.00
_cell.angle_gamma   90.00
#
_symmetry.space_group_name_H-M   'P 1'
#
loop_
_entity.id
_entity.type
_entity.pdbx_description
1 polymer ?
#
loop_
_entity_poly.entity_id
_entity_poly.type
_entity_poly.pdbx_seq_one_letter_code
_entity_poly.pdbx_strand_id
1 'polypeptide(L)'
;MQLGDDDLVQTRWKLAMLSGLLVILLIGNTAYARNPDDYFFWSDVVPMPSCSSKPSRGGESGKSMEAAVVKDGKKVAMELPSCEEAQKSRVLVLVNGLYLQTVFGSGAEPFIENGRTMIPLRALADAFGFEVSWEQSEQKITLKNDDKMIILYIGKSDMLVDGEKLKLDEAVPMIKHDLTFLPVRQLAEILGVKVEWDGDTRTATFTDKQ
;
A
#
# COMPACT_ATOMS: atom_id res chain seq x y z
N MET A 1 25.46 -27.91 76.32
CA MET A 1 24.12 -27.94 76.94
C MET A 1 23.25 -27.03 76.09
N GLN A 2 22.19 -27.61 75.49
CA GLN A 2 20.91 -27.01 75.01
C GLN A 2 20.75 -25.48 75.15
N LEU A 3 20.13 -24.65 74.29
CA LEU A 3 19.11 -24.66 73.19
C LEU A 3 19.26 -23.26 72.52
N GLY A 4 18.70 -22.88 71.36
CA GLY A 4 17.70 -23.42 70.46
C GLY A 4 17.37 -22.31 69.43
N ASP A 5 17.14 -22.76 68.19
CA ASP A 5 16.16 -22.36 67.17
C ASP A 5 15.66 -20.91 66.96
N ASP A 6 15.49 -20.65 65.65
CA ASP A 6 14.51 -19.83 64.95
C ASP A 6 14.74 -18.31 64.72
N ASP A 7 15.00 -17.99 63.45
CA ASP A 7 14.06 -17.32 62.52
C ASP A 7 14.65 -16.16 61.68
N LEU A 8 14.80 -16.50 60.39
CA LEU A 8 14.33 -15.78 59.22
C LEU A 8 14.92 -14.40 58.85
N VAL A 9 15.85 -14.49 57.88
CA VAL A 9 15.75 -13.93 56.51
C VAL A 9 15.53 -12.42 56.34
N GLN A 10 16.65 -11.79 55.93
CA GLN A 10 16.83 -10.81 54.86
C GLN A 10 15.93 -9.56 54.78
N THR A 11 16.58 -8.40 54.86
CA THR A 11 16.68 -7.46 53.74
C THR A 11 17.70 -6.37 54.09
N ARG A 12 18.80 -6.28 53.34
CA ARG A 12 19.85 -5.27 53.60
C ARG A 12 20.43 -4.63 52.32
N TRP A 13 20.03 -3.36 52.12
CA TRP A 13 20.81 -2.15 51.79
C TRP A 13 21.55 -1.96 50.44
N LYS A 14 21.26 -0.77 49.86
CA LYS A 14 22.16 0.31 49.39
C LYS A 14 22.67 0.39 47.93
N LEU A 15 22.11 1.39 47.24
CA LEU A 15 22.72 2.62 46.66
C LEU A 15 23.83 2.60 45.60
N ALA A 16 23.67 3.59 44.69
CA ALA A 16 24.60 4.26 43.75
C ALA A 16 24.67 3.64 42.33
N MET A 17 24.52 4.39 41.23
CA MET A 17 25.41 5.48 40.78
C MET A 17 24.77 6.46 39.77
N LEU A 18 25.42 7.62 39.69
CA LEU A 18 25.16 8.83 38.92
C LEU A 18 25.42 8.72 37.39
N SER A 19 24.75 9.63 36.68
CA SER A 19 25.19 10.43 35.52
C SER A 19 25.94 9.76 34.35
N GLY A 20 25.28 9.73 33.19
CA GLY A 20 25.92 9.59 31.89
C GLY A 20 25.00 10.11 30.79
N LEU A 21 25.12 11.40 30.47
CA LEU A 21 24.53 12.01 29.28
C LEU A 21 25.18 11.35 28.04
N LEU A 22 24.44 10.54 27.28
CA LEU A 22 24.89 10.04 25.99
C LEU A 22 24.41 11.02 24.91
N VAL A 23 25.31 11.91 24.49
CA VAL A 23 25.16 12.72 23.28
C VAL A 23 25.37 11.77 22.09
N ILE A 24 24.28 11.40 21.42
CA ILE A 24 24.34 10.68 20.14
C ILE A 24 24.54 11.74 19.05
N LEU A 25 25.79 11.85 18.58
CA LEU A 25 26.16 12.62 17.40
C LEU A 25 25.60 11.92 16.14
N LEU A 26 24.67 12.61 15.47
CA LEU A 26 24.24 12.30 14.11
C LEU A 26 25.40 12.51 13.15
N ILE A 27 25.90 11.42 12.56
CA ILE A 27 26.45 11.46 11.21
C ILE A 27 25.47 10.66 10.36
N GLY A 28 24.39 11.35 9.97
CA GLY A 28 23.45 10.88 8.97
C GLY A 28 24.17 10.78 7.64
N ASN A 29 24.50 9.55 7.27
CA ASN A 29 24.54 9.10 5.89
C ASN A 29 24.07 7.64 5.87
N THR A 30 22.89 7.41 6.45
CA THR A 30 22.11 6.23 6.10
C THR A 30 21.54 6.52 4.71
N ALA A 31 22.15 5.92 3.69
CA ALA A 31 21.41 5.61 2.48
C ALA A 31 20.10 4.95 2.93
N TYR A 32 18.96 5.58 2.66
CA TYR A 32 17.67 4.98 2.94
C TYR A 32 17.70 3.57 2.38
N ALA A 33 17.57 2.57 3.26
CA ALA A 33 17.34 1.21 2.83
C ALA A 33 16.11 1.24 1.92
N ARG A 34 16.27 0.74 0.69
CA ARG A 34 15.22 0.68 -0.33
C ARG A 34 14.01 -0.04 0.28
N ASN A 35 12.92 0.70 0.49
CA ASN A 35 11.74 0.16 1.16
C ASN A 35 11.07 -0.85 0.19
N PRO A 36 10.59 -2.02 0.65
CA PRO A 36 9.88 -2.99 -0.20
C PRO A 36 8.57 -2.46 -0.82
N ASP A 37 8.17 -1.22 -0.52
CA ASP A 37 7.01 -0.53 -1.08
C ASP A 37 7.36 0.46 -2.23
N ASP A 38 8.49 0.24 -2.92
CA ASP A 38 8.93 0.97 -4.13
C ASP A 38 7.90 0.98 -5.31
N TYR A 39 6.69 0.44 -5.12
CA TYR A 39 5.65 0.36 -6.15
C TYR A 39 4.82 1.64 -6.28
N PHE A 40 4.72 2.45 -5.23
CA PHE A 40 3.90 3.68 -5.23
C PHE A 40 4.40 4.75 -4.25
N PHE A 41 3.92 5.98 -4.43
CA PHE A 41 4.15 7.10 -3.51
C PHE A 41 2.99 8.11 -3.59
N TRP A 42 2.90 9.02 -2.63
CA TRP A 42 1.86 10.06 -2.57
C TRP A 42 2.43 11.43 -2.97
N SER A 43 1.70 12.16 -3.81
CA SER A 43 2.11 13.49 -4.28
C SER A 43 0.91 14.39 -4.58
N ASP A 44 1.06 15.69 -4.44
CA ASP A 44 0.09 16.72 -4.86
C ASP A 44 -0.02 16.88 -6.39
N VAL A 45 0.88 16.26 -7.15
CA VAL A 45 0.88 16.28 -8.62
C VAL A 45 -0.09 15.23 -9.15
N VAL A 46 -0.91 15.59 -10.13
CA VAL A 46 -1.79 14.65 -10.83
C VAL A 46 -0.95 13.63 -11.62
N PRO A 47 -1.16 12.30 -11.46
CA PRO A 47 -0.41 11.28 -12.18
C PRO A 47 -0.52 11.45 -13.70
N MET A 48 0.62 11.46 -14.38
CA MET A 48 0.67 11.46 -15.83
C MET A 48 0.48 10.03 -16.35
N PRO A 49 -0.41 9.79 -17.32
CA PRO A 49 -0.56 8.47 -17.90
C PRO A 49 0.69 8.08 -18.67
N SER A 50 1.10 6.82 -18.60
CA SER A 50 2.15 6.27 -19.46
C SER A 50 1.63 6.15 -20.88
N CYS A 51 2.02 7.08 -21.75
CA CYS A 51 1.53 7.17 -23.12
C CYS A 51 2.62 7.65 -24.08
N SER A 52 2.41 7.39 -25.38
CA SER A 52 3.24 7.99 -26.41
C SER A 52 2.58 9.27 -26.96
N SER A 53 3.25 10.41 -26.84
CA SER A 53 2.90 11.59 -27.63
C SER A 53 3.62 11.49 -28.97
N LYS A 54 2.90 11.36 -30.09
CA LYS A 54 3.51 11.56 -31.41
C LYS A 54 4.15 12.97 -31.44
N PRO A 55 5.42 13.13 -31.86
CA PRO A 55 6.01 14.45 -31.97
C PRO A 55 5.25 15.27 -33.01
N SER A 56 4.67 16.38 -32.57
CA SER A 56 3.95 17.31 -33.42
C SER A 56 4.93 18.31 -34.03
N ARG A 57 5.64 17.93 -35.09
CA ARG A 57 6.07 18.80 -36.22
C ARG A 57 7.05 18.06 -37.15
N GLY A 58 6.56 17.79 -38.37
CA GLY A 58 7.33 17.70 -39.62
C GLY A 58 8.64 16.92 -39.60
N GLY A 59 8.59 15.61 -39.82
CA GLY A 59 9.76 14.79 -40.13
C GLY A 59 9.45 13.30 -40.05
N GLU A 60 9.36 12.67 -41.22
CA GLU A 60 9.31 11.21 -41.49
C GLU A 60 8.55 10.28 -40.53
N SER A 61 7.40 9.83 -41.04
CA SER A 61 6.87 8.47 -40.94
C SER A 61 7.74 7.44 -40.20
N GLY A 62 7.23 7.01 -39.04
CA GLY A 62 7.31 5.60 -38.64
C GLY A 62 8.48 5.21 -37.75
N LYS A 63 8.35 5.48 -36.45
CA LYS A 63 8.66 4.53 -35.38
C LYS A 63 7.99 5.01 -34.11
N SER A 64 6.97 4.29 -33.66
CA SER A 64 6.53 4.31 -32.27
C SER A 64 7.77 4.13 -31.39
N MET A 65 7.90 4.90 -30.31
CA MET A 65 8.91 4.58 -29.31
C MET A 65 8.53 3.23 -28.70
N GLU A 66 9.24 2.18 -29.10
CA GLU A 66 9.08 0.84 -28.55
C GLU A 66 9.62 0.86 -27.12
N ALA A 67 8.74 0.86 -26.13
CA ALA A 67 9.13 0.37 -24.81
C ALA A 67 9.37 -1.15 -24.97
N ALA A 68 10.63 -1.52 -25.18
CA ALA A 68 11.02 -2.92 -25.27
C ALA A 68 11.19 -3.49 -23.87
N VAL A 69 10.22 -4.29 -23.41
CA VAL A 69 10.40 -5.09 -22.20
C VAL A 69 11.02 -6.42 -22.60
N VAL A 70 12.09 -6.82 -21.91
CA VAL A 70 12.66 -8.16 -22.08
C VAL A 70 11.83 -9.13 -21.23
N LYS A 71 10.97 -9.91 -21.88
CA LYS A 71 10.25 -11.02 -21.24
C LYS A 71 10.86 -12.32 -21.76
N ASP A 72 11.35 -13.17 -20.86
CA ASP A 72 11.97 -14.46 -21.19
C ASP A 72 13.15 -14.37 -22.18
N GLY A 73 13.97 -13.32 -22.06
CA GLY A 73 15.12 -13.09 -22.96
C GLY A 73 14.75 -12.54 -24.34
N LYS A 74 13.46 -12.30 -24.62
CA LYS A 74 12.98 -11.73 -25.88
C LYS A 74 12.53 -10.28 -25.68
N LYS A 75 13.02 -9.37 -26.54
CA LYS A 75 12.48 -8.00 -26.61
C LYS A 75 11.05 -8.07 -27.12
N VAL A 76 10.10 -7.76 -26.26
CA VAL A 76 8.69 -7.58 -26.61
C VAL A 76 8.44 -6.09 -26.73
N ALA A 77 8.05 -5.63 -27.91
CA ALA A 77 7.57 -4.27 -28.10
C ALA A 77 6.19 -4.17 -27.41
N MET A 78 6.11 -3.41 -26.32
CA MET A 78 4.82 -2.96 -25.80
C MET A 78 4.38 -1.76 -26.62
N GLU A 79 3.30 -1.90 -27.37
CA GLU A 79 2.64 -0.77 -28.02
C GLU A 79 1.99 0.10 -26.93
N LEU A 80 2.56 1.28 -26.68
CA LEU A 80 1.97 2.25 -25.75
C LEU A 80 0.74 2.92 -26.39
N PRO A 81 -0.36 3.09 -25.65
CA PRO A 81 -1.52 3.81 -26.16
C PRO A 81 -1.19 5.28 -26.44
N SER A 82 -2.05 5.94 -27.23
CA SER A 82 -2.00 7.40 -27.35
C SER A 82 -2.33 8.06 -26.00
N CYS A 83 -1.83 9.26 -25.77
CA CYS A 83 -2.13 9.98 -24.51
C CYS A 83 -3.63 10.27 -24.33
N GLU A 84 -4.38 10.43 -25.41
CA GLU A 84 -5.82 10.61 -25.34
C GLU A 84 -6.53 9.33 -24.85
N GLU A 85 -6.16 8.16 -25.38
CA GLU A 85 -6.72 6.87 -24.95
C GLU A 85 -6.31 6.53 -23.52
N ALA A 86 -5.05 6.79 -23.17
CA ALA A 86 -4.54 6.58 -21.82
C ALA A 86 -5.26 7.48 -20.80
N GLN A 87 -5.58 8.73 -21.16
CA GLN A 87 -6.37 9.63 -20.30
C GLN A 87 -7.81 9.13 -20.10
N LYS A 88 -8.46 8.63 -21.16
CA LYS A 88 -9.84 8.09 -21.07
C LYS A 88 -9.92 6.81 -20.24
N SER A 89 -8.83 6.04 -20.19
CA SER A 89 -8.78 4.73 -19.53
C SER A 89 -8.21 4.76 -18.10
N ARG A 90 -7.56 5.85 -17.69
CA ARG A 90 -6.91 5.94 -16.37
C ARG A 90 -7.93 6.00 -15.22
N VAL A 91 -7.50 5.50 -14.08
CA VAL A 91 -8.17 5.69 -12.79
C VAL A 91 -7.22 6.47 -11.90
N LEU A 92 -7.73 7.51 -11.26
CA LEU A 92 -7.00 8.28 -10.26
C LEU A 92 -7.47 7.90 -8.85
N VAL A 93 -6.55 7.93 -7.91
CA VAL A 93 -6.83 7.71 -6.50
C VAL A 93 -6.27 8.91 -5.75
N LEU A 94 -7.12 9.57 -4.98
CA LEU A 94 -6.80 10.77 -4.21
C LEU A 94 -7.11 10.47 -2.75
N VAL A 95 -6.12 10.58 -1.86
CA VAL A 95 -6.30 10.38 -0.41
C VAL A 95 -5.86 11.66 0.28
N ASN A 96 -6.77 12.29 1.03
CA ASN A 96 -6.46 13.50 1.81
C ASN A 96 -5.71 14.60 1.01
N GLY A 97 -6.07 14.75 -0.27
CA GLY A 97 -5.47 15.75 -1.18
C GLY A 97 -4.21 15.32 -1.93
N LEU A 98 -3.71 14.09 -1.70
CA LEU A 98 -2.54 13.54 -2.38
C LEU A 98 -2.93 12.42 -3.34
N TYR A 99 -2.43 12.48 -4.56
CA TYR A 99 -2.62 11.45 -5.57
C TYR A 99 -1.69 10.27 -5.35
N LEU A 100 -2.23 9.07 -5.59
CA LEU A 100 -1.45 7.86 -5.71
C LEU A 100 -0.65 7.90 -7.01
N GLN A 101 0.67 7.91 -6.87
CA GLN A 101 1.62 7.73 -7.96
C GLN A 101 2.11 6.29 -7.96
N THR A 102 2.18 5.65 -9.11
CA THR A 102 2.69 4.29 -9.24
C THR A 102 3.95 4.30 -10.09
N VAL A 103 4.92 3.45 -9.74
CA VAL A 103 6.13 3.31 -10.54
C VAL A 103 5.80 2.54 -11.80
N PHE A 104 6.24 3.04 -12.96
CA PHE A 104 5.97 2.40 -14.24
C PHE A 104 6.42 0.94 -14.25
N GLY A 105 5.50 0.03 -14.58
CA GLY A 105 5.76 -1.41 -14.64
C GLY A 105 5.77 -2.11 -13.28
N SER A 106 5.40 -1.41 -12.20
CA SER A 106 5.18 -2.00 -10.87
C SER A 106 3.99 -2.95 -10.83
N GLY A 107 2.98 -2.73 -11.69
CA GLY A 107 1.71 -3.43 -11.62
C GLY A 107 0.77 -2.91 -10.53
N ALA A 108 1.14 -1.82 -9.83
CA ALA A 108 0.34 -1.18 -8.78
C ALA A 108 -0.71 -0.20 -9.32
N GLU A 109 -0.80 -0.01 -10.63
CA GLU A 109 -1.76 0.89 -11.27
C GLU A 109 -3.20 0.50 -10.93
N PRO A 110 -4.04 1.43 -10.43
CA PRO A 110 -5.47 1.20 -10.32
C PRO A 110 -6.09 0.92 -11.68
N PHE A 111 -7.01 -0.05 -11.74
CA PHE A 111 -7.65 -0.47 -13.00
C PHE A 111 -9.14 -0.72 -12.81
N ILE A 112 -9.89 -0.82 -13.91
CA ILE A 112 -11.28 -1.26 -13.88
C ILE A 112 -11.36 -2.70 -14.37
N GLU A 113 -12.01 -3.56 -13.61
CA GLU A 113 -12.29 -4.95 -13.98
C GLU A 113 -13.71 -5.31 -13.55
N ASN A 114 -14.49 -5.90 -14.47
CA ASN A 114 -15.89 -6.26 -14.24
C ASN A 114 -16.75 -5.09 -13.71
N GLY A 115 -16.50 -3.87 -14.20
CA GLY A 115 -17.23 -2.66 -13.78
C GLY A 115 -16.84 -2.14 -12.40
N ARG A 116 -15.77 -2.66 -11.78
CA ARG A 116 -15.29 -2.26 -10.47
C ARG A 116 -13.91 -1.66 -10.59
N THR A 117 -13.71 -0.54 -9.90
CA THR A 117 -12.38 0.06 -9.78
C THR A 117 -11.59 -0.72 -8.73
N MET A 118 -10.47 -1.30 -9.12
CA MET A 118 -9.59 -2.13 -8.30
C MET A 118 -8.38 -1.30 -7.90
N ILE A 119 -8.08 -1.25 -6.60
CA ILE A 119 -6.94 -0.50 -6.04
C ILE A 119 -6.05 -1.47 -5.23
N PRO A 120 -4.71 -1.28 -5.22
CA PRO A 120 -3.84 -2.02 -4.33
C PRO A 120 -4.24 -1.80 -2.86
N LEU A 121 -4.53 -2.88 -2.15
CA LEU A 121 -4.94 -2.83 -0.75
C LEU A 121 -3.93 -2.09 0.12
N ARG A 122 -2.63 -2.36 -0.07
CA ARG A 122 -1.56 -1.76 0.73
C ARG A 122 -1.50 -0.24 0.55
N ALA A 123 -1.71 0.28 -0.66
CA ALA A 123 -1.66 1.72 -0.89
C ALA A 123 -2.64 2.47 0.01
N LEU A 124 -3.89 2.01 0.11
CA LEU A 124 -4.88 2.65 0.99
C LEU A 124 -4.63 2.32 2.47
N ALA A 125 -4.23 1.10 2.79
CA ALA A 125 -3.90 0.73 4.17
C ALA A 125 -2.82 1.66 4.76
N ASP A 126 -1.72 1.84 4.04
CA ASP A 126 -0.61 2.69 4.45
C ASP A 126 -1.03 4.16 4.60
N ALA A 127 -1.85 4.66 3.67
CA ALA A 127 -2.34 6.03 3.70
C ALA A 127 -3.22 6.35 4.93
N PHE A 128 -3.87 5.33 5.49
CA PHE A 128 -4.70 5.43 6.70
C PHE A 128 -4.03 4.79 7.93
N GLY A 129 -2.71 4.60 7.90
CA GLY A 129 -1.91 4.21 9.06
C GLY A 129 -2.03 2.75 9.48
N PHE A 130 -2.51 1.87 8.59
CA PHE A 130 -2.51 0.43 8.84
C PHE A 130 -1.17 -0.19 8.45
N GLU A 131 -0.60 -0.97 9.35
CA GLU A 131 0.43 -1.94 9.02
C GLU A 131 -0.19 -3.14 8.31
N VAL A 132 0.45 -3.61 7.24
CA VAL A 132 0.00 -4.77 6.46
C VAL A 132 0.99 -5.92 6.62
N SER A 133 0.53 -7.03 7.19
CA SER A 133 1.29 -8.28 7.23
C SER A 133 0.68 -9.34 6.32
N TRP A 134 1.54 -10.17 5.74
CA TRP A 134 1.17 -11.24 4.82
C TRP A 134 1.71 -12.58 5.33
N GLU A 135 0.84 -13.57 5.40
CA GLU A 135 1.21 -14.95 5.71
C GLU A 135 0.87 -15.86 4.53
N GLN A 136 1.93 -16.26 3.81
CA GLN A 136 1.82 -16.98 2.55
C GLN A 136 1.19 -18.38 2.69
N SER A 137 1.48 -19.11 3.77
CA SER A 137 0.96 -20.46 4.03
C SER A 137 -0.57 -20.49 4.10
N GLU A 138 -1.16 -19.45 4.69
CA GLU A 138 -2.61 -19.31 4.87
C GLU A 138 -3.28 -18.44 3.81
N GLN A 139 -2.49 -17.79 2.96
CA GLN A 139 -2.94 -16.73 2.07
C GLN A 139 -3.70 -15.63 2.84
N LYS A 140 -3.16 -15.27 4.01
CA LYS A 140 -3.80 -14.40 5.00
C LYS A 140 -3.15 -13.02 5.00
N ILE A 141 -3.99 -11.99 4.96
CA ILE A 141 -3.60 -10.59 5.09
C ILE A 141 -4.13 -10.08 6.42
N THR A 142 -3.26 -9.49 7.22
CA THR A 142 -3.68 -8.78 8.44
C THR A 142 -3.35 -7.30 8.27
N LEU A 143 -4.37 -6.46 8.39
CA LEU A 143 -4.22 -5.02 8.47
C LEU A 143 -4.43 -4.63 9.92
N LYS A 144 -3.54 -3.81 10.49
CA LYS A 144 -3.65 -3.39 11.87
C LYS A 144 -3.18 -1.96 12.06
N ASN A 145 -3.94 -1.17 12.80
CA ASN A 145 -3.45 0.07 13.41
C ASN A 145 -3.79 0.07 14.91
N ASP A 146 -3.68 1.22 15.57
CA ASP A 146 -3.95 1.34 17.01
C ASP A 146 -5.42 1.04 17.38
N ASP A 147 -6.35 1.28 16.45
CA ASP A 147 -7.79 1.23 16.71
C ASP A 147 -8.47 -0.05 16.18
N LYS A 148 -7.89 -0.67 15.14
CA LYS A 148 -8.61 -1.66 14.34
C LYS A 148 -7.70 -2.78 13.84
N MET A 149 -8.21 -4.00 13.86
CA MET A 149 -7.61 -5.19 13.26
C MET A 149 -8.54 -5.82 12.23
N ILE A 150 -8.03 -6.05 11.03
CA ILE A 150 -8.77 -6.64 9.91
C ILE A 150 -8.00 -7.85 9.39
N ILE A 151 -8.68 -8.98 9.23
CA ILE A 151 -8.11 -10.20 8.67
C ILE A 151 -8.88 -10.59 7.41
N LEU A 152 -8.15 -10.72 6.30
CA LEU A 152 -8.65 -11.11 5.00
C LEU A 152 -7.91 -12.36 4.51
N TYR A 153 -8.55 -13.11 3.61
CA TYR A 153 -7.92 -14.25 2.94
C TYR A 153 -8.12 -14.13 1.43
N ILE A 154 -7.07 -14.44 0.66
CA ILE A 154 -7.16 -14.44 -0.80
C ILE A 154 -8.26 -15.39 -1.27
N GLY A 155 -9.09 -14.92 -2.20
CA GLY A 155 -10.16 -15.71 -2.81
C GLY A 155 -11.36 -15.99 -1.89
N LYS A 156 -11.40 -15.45 -0.67
CA LYS A 156 -12.53 -15.64 0.26
C LYS A 156 -13.30 -14.34 0.46
N SER A 157 -14.61 -14.45 0.61
CA SER A 157 -15.49 -13.32 0.92
C SER A 157 -15.67 -13.09 2.42
N ASP A 158 -15.40 -14.10 3.25
CA ASP A 158 -15.42 -13.93 4.70
C ASP A 158 -14.19 -13.15 5.18
N MET A 159 -14.40 -12.19 6.08
CA MET A 159 -13.36 -11.43 6.76
C MET A 159 -13.61 -11.37 8.27
N LEU A 160 -12.58 -10.98 9.02
CA LEU A 160 -12.73 -10.63 10.43
C LEU A 160 -12.40 -9.15 10.62
N VAL A 161 -13.22 -8.44 11.36
CA VAL A 161 -12.96 -7.06 11.81
C VAL A 161 -13.12 -7.04 13.32
N ASP A 162 -12.03 -6.76 14.03
CA ASP A 162 -11.98 -6.77 15.49
C ASP A 162 -12.52 -8.07 16.12
N GLY A 163 -12.30 -9.18 15.43
CA GLY A 163 -12.76 -10.53 15.81
C GLY A 163 -14.18 -10.87 15.35
N GLU A 164 -14.96 -9.91 14.87
CA GLU A 164 -16.30 -10.16 14.34
C GLU A 164 -16.25 -10.59 12.87
N LYS A 165 -17.03 -11.62 12.54
CA LYS A 165 -17.09 -12.15 11.17
C LYS A 165 -18.01 -11.31 10.31
N LEU A 166 -17.45 -10.73 9.25
CA LEU A 166 -18.16 -9.94 8.23
C LEU A 166 -17.93 -10.53 6.84
N LYS A 167 -18.63 -9.98 5.85
CA LYS A 167 -18.51 -10.40 4.44
C LYS A 167 -18.15 -9.23 3.53
N LEU A 168 -17.38 -9.58 2.51
CA LEU A 168 -17.07 -8.78 1.35
C LEU A 168 -18.20 -8.92 0.33
N ASP A 169 -18.90 -7.83 0.04
CA ASP A 169 -20.12 -7.85 -0.77
C ASP A 169 -19.89 -7.72 -2.28
N GLU A 170 -18.78 -7.12 -2.72
CA GLU A 170 -18.52 -6.94 -4.15
C GLU A 170 -17.60 -8.04 -4.69
N ALA A 171 -16.33 -8.06 -4.30
CA ALA A 171 -15.31 -9.00 -4.74
C ALA A 171 -14.53 -9.59 -3.57
N VAL A 172 -13.83 -10.69 -3.85
CA VAL A 172 -12.84 -11.30 -2.94
C VAL A 172 -11.46 -10.69 -3.19
N PRO A 173 -10.54 -10.69 -2.20
CA PRO A 173 -9.18 -10.21 -2.41
C PRO A 173 -8.49 -11.07 -3.47
N MET A 174 -7.88 -10.43 -4.45
CA MET A 174 -7.19 -11.13 -5.54
C MET A 174 -5.75 -10.65 -5.66
N ILE A 175 -4.86 -11.56 -6.05
CA ILE A 175 -3.47 -11.23 -6.36
C ILE A 175 -3.30 -10.98 -7.85
N LYS A 176 -2.68 -9.86 -8.21
CA LYS A 176 -2.27 -9.50 -9.57
C LYS A 176 -0.93 -8.78 -9.49
N HIS A 177 0.05 -9.21 -10.28
CA HIS A 177 1.43 -8.69 -10.21
C HIS A 177 2.00 -8.69 -8.78
N ASP A 178 1.77 -9.78 -8.04
CA ASP A 178 2.19 -9.95 -6.63
C ASP A 178 1.60 -8.93 -5.63
N LEU A 179 0.62 -8.14 -6.05
CA LEU A 179 -0.12 -7.19 -5.23
C LEU A 179 -1.55 -7.66 -5.00
N THR A 180 -2.08 -7.40 -3.81
CA THR A 180 -3.49 -7.66 -3.51
C THR A 180 -4.35 -6.48 -3.92
N PHE A 181 -5.42 -6.75 -4.64
CA PHE A 181 -6.42 -5.78 -5.07
C PHE A 181 -7.79 -6.06 -4.48
N LEU A 182 -8.51 -4.98 -4.19
CA LEU A 182 -9.93 -4.99 -3.86
C LEU A 182 -10.64 -3.79 -4.50
N PRO A 183 -11.97 -3.87 -4.69
CA PRO A 183 -12.80 -2.75 -5.09
C PRO A 183 -12.70 -1.54 -4.15
N VAL A 184 -12.72 -0.34 -4.73
CA VAL A 184 -12.69 0.96 -4.03
C VAL A 184 -13.63 1.02 -2.82
N ARG A 185 -14.90 0.67 -3.03
CA ARG A 185 -15.93 0.80 -1.99
C ARG A 185 -15.66 -0.15 -0.82
N GLN A 186 -15.31 -1.40 -1.12
CA GLN A 186 -14.97 -2.38 -0.09
C GLN A 186 -13.75 -1.95 0.71
N LEU A 187 -12.70 -1.42 0.06
CA LEU A 187 -11.54 -0.88 0.77
C LEU A 187 -11.93 0.28 1.70
N ALA A 188 -12.80 1.19 1.25
CA ALA A 188 -13.28 2.26 2.11
C ALA A 188 -14.06 1.74 3.32
N GLU A 189 -14.93 0.75 3.11
CA GLU A 189 -15.74 0.13 4.16
C GLU A 189 -14.88 -0.57 5.21
N ILE A 190 -13.94 -1.44 4.79
CA ILE A 190 -13.09 -2.19 5.72
C ILE A 190 -12.17 -1.25 6.50
N LEU A 191 -11.59 -0.24 5.85
CA LEU A 191 -10.69 0.72 6.51
C LEU A 191 -11.45 1.73 7.37
N GLY A 192 -12.77 1.83 7.22
CA GLY A 192 -13.58 2.77 7.98
C GLY A 192 -13.43 4.21 7.52
N VAL A 193 -13.19 4.44 6.22
CA VAL A 193 -12.99 5.76 5.62
C VAL A 193 -14.15 6.12 4.69
N LYS A 194 -14.22 7.37 4.26
CA LYS A 194 -15.19 7.81 3.24
C LYS A 194 -14.56 7.68 1.85
N VAL A 195 -15.39 7.40 0.86
CA VAL A 195 -14.98 7.44 -0.54
C VAL A 195 -16.05 8.04 -1.44
N GLU A 196 -15.61 8.88 -2.36
CA GLU A 196 -16.42 9.46 -3.42
C GLU A 196 -15.83 9.09 -4.78
N TRP A 197 -16.69 8.85 -5.77
CA TRP A 197 -16.27 8.54 -7.13
C TRP A 197 -16.74 9.64 -8.09
N ASP A 198 -15.80 10.25 -8.79
CA ASP A 198 -16.06 11.16 -9.91
C ASP A 198 -15.89 10.37 -11.22
N GLY A 199 -16.99 10.21 -11.97
CA GLY A 199 -17.00 9.48 -13.24
C GLY A 199 -16.39 10.24 -14.42
N ASP A 200 -16.38 11.58 -14.38
CA ASP A 200 -15.86 12.43 -15.46
C ASP A 200 -14.33 12.43 -15.42
N THR A 201 -13.76 12.53 -14.23
CA THR A 201 -12.30 12.49 -14.03
C THR A 201 -11.77 11.08 -13.73
N ARG A 202 -12.67 10.12 -13.49
CA ARG A 202 -12.38 8.74 -13.05
C ARG A 202 -11.52 8.71 -11.78
N THR A 203 -11.90 9.52 -10.81
CA THR A 203 -11.17 9.71 -9.56
C THR A 203 -11.93 9.10 -8.39
N ALA A 204 -11.25 8.23 -7.63
CA ALA A 204 -11.70 7.81 -6.31
C ALA A 204 -11.05 8.70 -5.25
N THR A 205 -11.86 9.46 -4.52
CA THR A 205 -11.40 10.37 -3.47
C THR A 205 -11.72 9.80 -2.09
N PHE A 206 -10.69 9.50 -1.31
CA PHE A 206 -10.81 8.99 0.04
C PHE A 206 -10.48 10.06 1.08
N THR A 207 -11.26 10.07 2.16
CA THR A 207 -11.07 10.98 3.30
C THR A 207 -11.41 10.29 4.61
N ASP A 208 -10.88 10.79 5.72
CA ASP A 208 -11.23 10.29 7.05
C ASP A 208 -12.73 10.40 7.34
N LYS A 209 -13.27 9.47 8.14
CA LYS A 209 -14.64 9.64 8.67
C LYS A 209 -14.62 10.71 9.75
N GLN A 210 -15.44 11.75 9.55
CA GLN A 210 -15.77 12.75 10.58
C GLN A 210 -16.53 12.13 11.74
#